data_AF-A0A5A7QSW3-F1
#
_entry.id   AF-A0A5A7QSW3-F1
#
_cell.length_a   1.000
_cell.length_b   1.000
_cell.length_c   1.000
_cell.angle_alpha   90.00
_cell.angle_beta   90.00
_cell.angle_gamma   90.00
#
_symmetry.space_group_name_H-M   'P 1'
#
loop_
_entity.id
_entity.type
_entity.pdbx_description
1 polymer ?
#
loop_
_entity_poly.entity_id
_entity_poly.type
_entity_poly.pdbx_seq_one_letter_code
_entity_poly.pdbx_strand_id
1 'polypeptide(L)'
;MSTTTQSGPSRWVGYVAASDDESVSRLGRRDIVIAFRGTVTNAEWIANLNTSLTPARLNPHDPRPDVKVEAGFLSLYTTSDENKFGLTSCREQLLAEVSRLLNKHKDEEISITLAGHSMGSSLALLLAYDIAELGLNRPFKAPITVFSFGGPRVGNSRFKERCQELGVKVLRVVNAKDPVTKLPGIFFNNDMMNFNQLPWSCSCYAHVGVELVLDFFKMQNPSCVHDLANYIKSLSCPSPSPKKNLSKKSTRFVEGPCSQLTNAATNMLNMVHAQWA
;
A
#
# COMPACT_ATOMS: atom_id res chain seq x y z
N MET A 1 10.41 -4.48 -39.26
CA MET A 1 10.92 -5.48 -38.31
C MET A 1 10.26 -5.23 -36.97
N SER A 2 9.19 -5.95 -36.67
CA SER A 2 8.45 -5.87 -35.41
C SER A 2 9.20 -6.66 -34.35
N THR A 3 9.69 -5.98 -33.32
CA THR A 3 10.22 -6.61 -32.11
C THR A 3 9.08 -7.25 -31.34
N THR A 4 8.94 -8.57 -31.46
CA THR A 4 8.04 -9.39 -30.66
C THR A 4 8.57 -9.41 -29.22
N THR A 5 8.04 -8.55 -28.34
CA THR A 5 8.27 -8.66 -26.91
C THR A 5 7.56 -9.91 -26.40
N GLN A 6 8.30 -10.99 -26.17
CA GLN A 6 7.78 -12.20 -25.52
C GLN A 6 7.21 -11.83 -24.14
N SER A 7 5.92 -12.10 -23.92
CA SER A 7 5.31 -12.01 -22.59
C SER A 7 5.92 -13.10 -21.68
N GLY A 8 6.36 -12.71 -20.49
CA GLY A 8 6.86 -13.66 -19.48
C GLY A 8 5.76 -14.60 -18.95
N PRO A 9 6.11 -15.59 -18.11
CA PRO A 9 5.11 -16.48 -17.50
C PRO A 9 4.23 -15.74 -16.48
N SER A 10 2.93 -16.09 -16.45
CA SER A 10 1.98 -15.61 -15.43
C SER A 10 2.40 -16.09 -14.04
N ARG A 11 2.20 -15.25 -13.03
CA ARG A 11 2.56 -15.55 -11.63
C ARG A 11 1.41 -15.24 -10.70
N TRP A 12 1.23 -16.10 -9.70
CA TRP A 12 0.29 -15.86 -8.60
C TRP A 12 0.70 -14.61 -7.80
N VAL A 13 -0.25 -13.68 -7.63
CA VAL A 13 -0.01 -12.33 -7.07
C VAL A 13 -0.72 -12.09 -5.74
N GLY A 14 -1.67 -12.93 -5.34
CA GLY A 14 -2.42 -12.73 -4.09
C GLY A 14 -3.70 -13.55 -3.98
N TYR A 15 -4.48 -13.25 -2.94
CA TYR A 15 -5.78 -13.86 -2.67
C TYR A 15 -6.83 -12.81 -2.32
N VAL A 16 -8.09 -13.16 -2.55
CA VAL A 16 -9.28 -12.44 -2.10
C VAL A 16 -10.07 -13.38 -1.20
N ALA A 17 -10.51 -12.90 -0.04
CA ALA A 17 -11.29 -13.66 0.93
C ALA A 17 -12.37 -12.77 1.56
N ALA A 18 -13.40 -13.39 2.13
CA ALA A 18 -14.36 -12.73 3.00
C ALA A 18 -14.29 -13.40 4.38
N SER A 19 -14.41 -12.61 5.43
CA SER A 19 -14.47 -13.13 6.81
C SER A 19 -15.62 -14.12 6.96
N ASP A 20 -15.47 -15.14 7.81
CA ASP A 20 -16.56 -16.05 8.20
C ASP A 20 -17.42 -15.45 9.33
N ASP A 21 -18.49 -16.12 9.72
CA ASP A 21 -19.48 -15.60 10.68
C ASP A 21 -18.90 -15.45 12.10
N GLU A 22 -17.96 -16.30 12.47
CA GLU A 22 -17.20 -16.17 13.72
C GLU A 22 -16.37 -14.88 13.71
N SER A 23 -15.66 -14.62 12.60
CA SER A 23 -14.87 -13.41 12.43
C SER A 23 -15.76 -12.16 12.36
N VAL A 24 -16.93 -12.23 11.71
CA VAL A 24 -17.91 -11.13 11.71
C VAL A 24 -18.36 -10.80 13.12
N SER A 25 -18.65 -11.82 13.94
CA SER A 25 -19.07 -11.61 15.33
C SER A 25 -17.99 -10.88 16.15
N ARG A 26 -16.72 -11.08 15.83
CA ARG A 26 -15.58 -10.40 16.49
C ARG A 26 -15.30 -9.01 15.92
N LEU A 27 -15.47 -8.81 14.62
CA LEU A 27 -15.16 -7.56 13.90
C LEU A 27 -16.34 -6.58 13.87
N GLY A 28 -17.55 -7.06 14.12
CA GLY A 28 -18.81 -6.31 14.00
C GLY A 28 -19.32 -6.15 12.57
N ARG A 29 -18.62 -6.72 11.56
CA ARG A 29 -18.88 -6.50 10.14
C ARG A 29 -18.25 -7.59 9.27
N ARG A 30 -18.75 -7.77 8.04
CA ARG A 30 -18.14 -8.63 7.01
C ARG A 30 -16.94 -7.91 6.39
N ASP A 31 -15.74 -8.46 6.57
CA ASP A 31 -14.54 -7.87 5.97
C ASP A 31 -14.12 -8.65 4.71
N ILE A 32 -14.05 -7.95 3.58
CA ILE A 32 -13.46 -8.48 2.35
C ILE A 32 -11.98 -8.15 2.37
N VAL A 33 -11.14 -9.18 2.49
CA VAL A 33 -9.69 -9.05 2.60
C VAL A 33 -9.04 -9.40 1.27
N ILE A 34 -8.21 -8.49 0.76
CA ILE A 34 -7.35 -8.71 -0.40
C ILE A 34 -5.91 -8.61 0.05
N ALA A 35 -5.13 -9.67 -0.14
CA ALA A 35 -3.72 -9.67 0.21
C ALA A 35 -2.84 -9.93 -1.02
N PHE A 36 -1.91 -9.02 -1.25
CA PHE A 36 -0.96 -9.10 -2.33
C PHE A 36 0.40 -9.61 -1.85
N ARG A 37 0.92 -10.56 -2.62
CA ARG A 37 2.28 -11.07 -2.47
C ARG A 37 3.28 -10.02 -2.94
N GLY A 38 4.33 -9.80 -2.14
CA GLY A 38 5.52 -9.09 -2.57
C GLY A 38 6.43 -9.94 -3.47
N THR A 39 7.50 -9.36 -3.99
CA THR A 39 8.47 -10.09 -4.81
C THR A 39 9.44 -10.89 -3.93
N VAL A 40 9.89 -12.06 -4.40
CA VAL A 40 10.93 -12.84 -3.69
C VAL A 40 12.32 -12.22 -3.94
N THR A 41 12.57 -11.73 -5.15
CA THR A 41 13.78 -10.97 -5.52
C THR A 41 13.48 -9.47 -5.61
N ASN A 42 13.30 -8.82 -4.45
CA ASN A 42 12.98 -7.40 -4.38
C ASN A 42 14.00 -6.50 -5.11
N ALA A 43 15.29 -6.88 -5.13
CA ALA A 43 16.35 -6.08 -5.77
C ALA A 43 16.20 -5.95 -7.30
N GLU A 44 15.87 -7.04 -8.00
CA GLU A 44 15.67 -7.03 -9.46
C GLU A 44 14.44 -6.17 -9.82
N TRP A 45 13.39 -6.29 -9.02
CA TRP A 45 12.18 -5.53 -9.23
C TRP A 45 12.38 -4.04 -8.93
N ILE A 46 13.13 -3.69 -7.89
CA ILE A 46 13.52 -2.30 -7.59
C ILE A 46 14.38 -1.72 -8.72
N ALA A 47 15.26 -2.51 -9.33
CA ALA A 47 16.05 -2.06 -10.48
C ALA A 47 15.18 -1.84 -11.74
N ASN A 48 14.09 -2.61 -11.87
CA ASN A 48 13.13 -2.52 -12.97
C ASN A 48 11.99 -1.52 -12.74
N LEU A 49 11.95 -0.85 -11.58
CA LEU A 49 11.01 0.24 -11.32
C LEU A 49 11.18 1.31 -12.39
N ASN A 50 10.13 1.53 -13.17
CA ASN A 50 10.16 2.55 -14.20
C ASN A 50 9.91 3.89 -13.51
N THR A 51 10.89 4.78 -13.52
CA THR A 51 10.71 6.10 -12.89
C THR A 51 9.63 6.95 -13.57
N SER A 52 9.08 6.48 -14.70
CA SER A 52 8.01 7.12 -15.45
C SER A 52 6.64 7.05 -14.76
N LEU A 53 6.03 8.22 -14.60
CA LEU A 53 4.65 8.41 -14.17
C LEU A 53 3.71 8.44 -15.38
N THR A 54 2.73 7.55 -15.41
CA THR A 54 1.71 7.48 -16.47
C THR A 54 0.32 7.76 -15.91
N PRO A 55 -0.57 8.40 -16.69
CA PRO A 55 -1.96 8.57 -16.29
C PRO A 55 -2.63 7.23 -15.94
N ALA A 56 -3.27 7.14 -14.78
CA ALA A 56 -3.87 5.88 -14.32
C ALA A 56 -5.02 5.41 -15.24
N ARG A 57 -5.91 6.34 -15.65
CA ARG A 57 -7.03 6.10 -16.59
C ARG A 57 -7.86 4.84 -16.30
N LEU A 58 -8.02 4.52 -15.02
CA LEU A 58 -8.73 3.32 -14.60
C LEU A 58 -10.25 3.48 -14.74
N ASN A 59 -10.80 4.69 -14.59
CA ASN A 59 -12.20 4.96 -14.87
C ASN A 59 -12.39 5.44 -16.33
N PRO A 60 -13.05 4.67 -17.21
CA PRO A 60 -13.27 5.09 -18.60
C PRO A 60 -14.14 6.35 -18.73
N HIS A 61 -14.98 6.63 -17.74
CA HIS A 61 -15.90 7.77 -17.74
C HIS A 61 -15.29 9.03 -17.14
N ASP A 62 -14.15 8.90 -16.44
CA ASP A 62 -13.44 10.01 -15.82
C ASP A 62 -11.92 9.74 -15.87
N PRO A 63 -11.27 10.03 -17.01
CA PRO A 63 -9.91 9.56 -17.29
C PRO A 63 -8.80 10.27 -16.50
N ARG A 64 -9.10 11.38 -15.81
CA ARG A 64 -8.20 12.16 -14.93
C ARG A 64 -6.70 12.11 -15.32
N PRO A 65 -6.29 12.77 -16.41
CA PRO A 65 -4.94 12.63 -16.97
C PRO A 65 -3.81 13.15 -16.07
N ASP A 66 -4.15 13.97 -15.07
CA ASP A 66 -3.28 14.53 -14.06
C ASP A 66 -3.01 13.57 -12.88
N VAL A 67 -3.88 12.59 -12.66
CA VAL A 67 -3.69 11.49 -11.70
C VAL A 67 -2.77 10.45 -12.32
N LYS A 68 -1.50 10.44 -11.87
CA LYS A 68 -0.46 9.58 -12.44
C LYS A 68 0.10 8.61 -11.41
N VAL A 69 0.39 7.41 -11.88
CA VAL A 69 0.96 6.30 -11.12
C VAL A 69 2.22 5.77 -11.80
N GLU A 70 3.04 5.03 -11.09
CA GLU A 70 4.24 4.39 -11.64
C GLU A 70 3.84 3.38 -12.73
N ALA A 71 4.51 3.46 -13.88
CA ALA A 71 4.12 2.71 -15.08
C ALA A 71 4.24 1.19 -14.91
N GLY A 72 5.25 0.72 -14.16
CA GLY A 72 5.46 -0.70 -13.87
C GLY A 72 4.32 -1.30 -13.06
N PHE A 73 3.89 -0.66 -11.97
CA PHE A 73 2.72 -1.10 -11.19
C PHE A 73 1.45 -1.11 -12.03
N LEU A 74 1.22 -0.06 -12.82
CA LEU A 74 0.04 0.02 -13.68
C LEU A 74 0.04 -1.11 -14.71
N SER A 75 1.17 -1.36 -15.37
CA SER A 75 1.29 -2.47 -16.33
C SER A 75 1.07 -3.83 -15.67
N LEU A 76 1.67 -4.09 -14.51
CA LEU A 76 1.44 -5.35 -13.77
C LEU A 76 -0.04 -5.55 -13.42
N TYR A 77 -0.76 -4.46 -13.19
CA TYR A 77 -2.16 -4.48 -12.81
C TYR A 77 -3.10 -4.65 -14.02
N THR A 78 -2.84 -3.98 -15.14
CA THR A 78 -3.78 -3.90 -16.27
C THR A 78 -3.45 -4.77 -17.47
N THR A 79 -2.22 -5.28 -17.62
CA THR A 79 -1.85 -6.10 -18.79
C THR A 79 -2.58 -7.44 -18.76
N SER A 80 -3.23 -7.80 -19.87
CA SER A 80 -3.79 -9.12 -20.15
C SER A 80 -2.83 -9.95 -21.02
N ASP A 81 -2.81 -11.27 -20.85
CA ASP A 81 -2.16 -12.21 -21.76
C ASP A 81 -3.23 -13.14 -22.33
N GLU A 82 -3.86 -12.70 -23.43
CA GLU A 82 -4.94 -13.44 -24.11
C GLU A 82 -4.52 -14.85 -24.53
N ASN A 83 -3.21 -15.09 -24.68
CA ASN A 83 -2.69 -16.30 -25.31
C ASN A 83 -2.36 -17.45 -24.36
N LYS A 84 -2.32 -17.24 -23.04
CA LYS A 84 -1.78 -18.28 -22.13
C LYS A 84 -2.79 -19.04 -21.30
N PHE A 85 -3.97 -18.51 -21.01
CA PHE A 85 -4.98 -19.22 -20.19
C PHE A 85 -6.43 -18.73 -20.37
N GLY A 86 -6.72 -17.88 -21.36
CA GLY A 86 -8.01 -17.17 -21.43
C GLY A 86 -8.27 -16.26 -20.22
N LEU A 87 -7.22 -15.94 -19.45
CA LEU A 87 -7.31 -15.14 -18.23
C LEU A 87 -7.33 -13.67 -18.60
N THR A 88 -8.31 -12.97 -18.06
CA THR A 88 -8.40 -11.51 -18.04
C THR A 88 -7.24 -10.92 -17.21
N SER A 89 -7.00 -9.61 -17.32
CA SER A 89 -5.96 -8.92 -16.55
C SER A 89 -6.14 -9.12 -15.03
N CYS A 90 -5.06 -8.90 -14.26
CA CYS A 90 -5.09 -8.94 -12.79
C CYS A 90 -6.23 -8.06 -12.23
N ARG A 91 -6.32 -6.84 -12.75
CA ARG A 91 -7.40 -5.89 -12.49
C ARG A 91 -8.79 -6.50 -12.67
N GLU A 92 -9.06 -7.08 -13.83
CA GLU A 92 -10.39 -7.60 -14.16
C GLU A 92 -10.79 -8.76 -13.24
N GLN A 93 -9.86 -9.67 -12.93
CA GLN A 93 -10.11 -10.77 -11.99
C GLN A 93 -10.43 -10.25 -10.58
N LEU A 94 -9.67 -9.27 -10.10
CA LEU A 94 -9.86 -8.67 -8.77
C LEU A 94 -11.17 -7.90 -8.67
N LEU A 95 -11.48 -7.04 -9.65
CA LEU A 95 -12.71 -6.26 -9.66
C LEU A 95 -13.94 -7.16 -9.78
N ALA A 96 -13.89 -8.23 -10.58
CA ALA A 96 -14.96 -9.21 -10.67
C ALA A 96 -15.22 -9.90 -9.33
N GLU A 97 -14.16 -10.37 -8.66
CA GLU A 97 -14.30 -11.09 -7.40
C GLU A 97 -14.74 -10.19 -6.24
N VAL A 98 -14.18 -8.97 -6.14
CA VAL A 98 -14.63 -7.98 -5.15
C VAL A 98 -16.09 -7.62 -5.37
N SER A 99 -16.51 -7.40 -6.63
CA SER A 99 -17.91 -7.11 -6.95
C SER A 99 -18.82 -8.29 -6.60
N ARG A 100 -18.38 -9.53 -6.84
CA ARG A 100 -19.13 -10.74 -6.47
C ARG A 100 -19.33 -10.82 -4.96
N LEU A 101 -18.29 -10.57 -4.16
CA LEU A 101 -18.35 -10.61 -2.70
C LEU A 101 -19.19 -9.49 -2.11
N LEU A 102 -19.06 -8.26 -2.63
CA LEU A 102 -19.90 -7.14 -2.21
C LEU A 102 -21.38 -7.43 -2.43
N ASN A 103 -21.74 -7.99 -3.59
CA ASN A 103 -23.13 -8.36 -3.88
C ASN A 103 -23.61 -9.56 -3.05
N LYS A 104 -22.73 -10.53 -2.76
CA LYS A 104 -23.06 -11.70 -1.94
C LYS A 104 -23.44 -11.29 -0.51
N HIS A 105 -22.78 -10.28 0.04
CA HIS A 105 -22.94 -9.83 1.42
C HIS A 105 -23.67 -8.48 1.54
N LYS A 106 -24.43 -8.10 0.51
CA LYS A 106 -25.04 -6.76 0.36
C LYS A 106 -25.97 -6.32 1.50
N ASP A 107 -26.51 -7.28 2.24
CA ASP A 107 -27.46 -7.06 3.34
C ASP A 107 -26.75 -7.00 4.70
N GLU A 108 -25.42 -7.10 4.72
CA GLU A 108 -24.56 -6.99 5.89
C GLU A 108 -23.80 -5.64 5.91
N GLU A 109 -23.26 -5.28 7.06
CA GLU A 109 -22.27 -4.21 7.14
C GLU A 109 -20.93 -4.74 6.58
N ILE A 110 -20.39 -4.08 5.55
CA ILE A 110 -19.20 -4.55 4.83
C ILE A 110 -18.03 -3.57 4.99
N SER A 111 -16.81 -4.07 5.17
CA SER A 111 -15.56 -3.33 4.94
C SER A 111 -14.67 -4.02 3.91
N ILE A 112 -13.77 -3.25 3.29
CA ILE A 112 -12.76 -3.76 2.36
C ILE A 112 -11.37 -3.45 2.93
N THR A 113 -10.60 -4.49 3.18
CA THR A 113 -9.23 -4.39 3.71
C THR A 113 -8.24 -4.93 2.69
N LEU A 114 -7.27 -4.10 2.30
CA LEU A 114 -6.20 -4.48 1.38
C LEU A 114 -4.87 -4.49 2.13
N ALA A 115 -4.05 -5.50 1.90
CA ALA A 115 -2.75 -5.61 2.52
C ALA A 115 -1.71 -6.05 1.51
N GLY A 116 -0.48 -5.59 1.69
CA GLY A 116 0.63 -6.06 0.88
C GLY A 116 1.96 -5.61 1.43
N HIS A 117 3.01 -6.31 1.03
CA HIS A 117 4.39 -5.97 1.35
C HIS A 117 5.18 -5.62 0.07
N SER A 118 6.06 -4.62 0.13
CA SER A 118 6.91 -4.21 -0.99
C SER A 118 6.07 -3.89 -2.24
N MET A 119 6.36 -4.49 -3.40
CA MET A 119 5.54 -4.41 -4.62
C MET A 119 4.06 -4.70 -4.35
N GLY A 120 3.74 -5.67 -3.48
CA GLY A 120 2.37 -6.01 -3.13
C GLY A 120 1.63 -4.85 -2.44
N SER A 121 2.32 -4.01 -1.68
CA SER A 121 1.72 -2.81 -1.08
C SER A 121 1.27 -1.81 -2.13
N SER A 122 2.02 -1.70 -3.22
CA SER A 122 1.67 -0.80 -4.33
C SER A 122 0.45 -1.27 -5.09
N LEU A 123 0.37 -2.58 -5.36
CA LEU A 123 -0.81 -3.18 -5.97
C LEU A 123 -2.05 -3.07 -5.07
N ALA A 124 -1.87 -3.24 -3.76
CA ALA A 124 -2.94 -3.01 -2.78
C ALA A 124 -3.47 -1.56 -2.85
N LEU A 125 -2.58 -0.57 -2.92
CA LEU A 125 -2.99 0.83 -3.04
C LEU A 125 -3.65 1.14 -4.40
N LEU A 126 -3.15 0.57 -5.50
CA LEU A 126 -3.77 0.74 -6.82
C LEU A 126 -5.18 0.16 -6.88
N LEU A 127 -5.38 -1.06 -6.38
CA LEU A 127 -6.72 -1.67 -6.34
C LEU A 127 -7.67 -0.88 -5.43
N ALA A 128 -7.18 -0.40 -4.28
CA ALA A 128 -7.99 0.42 -3.37
C ALA A 128 -8.49 1.71 -4.05
N TYR A 129 -7.59 2.38 -4.78
CA TYR A 129 -7.94 3.52 -5.62
C TYR A 129 -8.96 3.15 -6.70
N ASP A 130 -8.73 2.06 -7.44
CA ASP A 130 -9.61 1.62 -8.54
C ASP A 130 -11.04 1.31 -8.07
N ILE A 131 -11.18 0.55 -6.97
CA ILE A 131 -12.49 0.25 -6.34
C ILE A 131 -13.24 1.54 -5.99
N ALA A 132 -12.54 2.50 -5.39
CA ALA A 132 -13.14 3.76 -4.93
C ALA A 132 -13.47 4.72 -6.10
N GLU A 133 -12.59 4.77 -7.10
CA GLU A 133 -12.74 5.61 -8.30
C GLU A 133 -13.90 5.12 -9.16
N LEU A 134 -14.06 3.81 -9.31
CA LEU A 134 -15.23 3.17 -9.95
C LEU A 134 -16.49 3.23 -9.08
N GLY A 135 -16.35 3.58 -7.80
CA GLY A 135 -17.45 3.70 -6.85
C GLY A 135 -18.09 2.36 -6.46
N LEU A 136 -17.39 1.24 -6.62
CA LEU A 136 -17.92 -0.11 -6.32
C LEU A 136 -18.30 -0.27 -4.84
N ASN A 137 -17.63 0.44 -3.95
CA ASN A 137 -17.89 0.40 -2.51
C ASN A 137 -19.07 1.30 -2.07
N ARG A 138 -19.49 2.27 -2.89
CA ARG A 138 -20.47 3.30 -2.50
C ARG A 138 -21.87 2.76 -2.22
N PRO A 139 -22.45 1.83 -3.02
CA PRO A 139 -23.78 1.28 -2.74
C PRO A 139 -23.88 0.60 -1.37
N PHE A 140 -22.75 0.04 -0.91
CA PHE A 140 -22.63 -0.70 0.34
C PHE A 140 -22.11 0.17 1.49
N LYS A 141 -21.78 1.44 1.23
CA LYS A 141 -21.08 2.34 2.15
C LYS A 141 -19.82 1.70 2.76
N ALA A 142 -19.16 0.82 2.01
CA ALA A 142 -18.07 0.02 2.53
C ALA A 142 -16.78 0.86 2.61
N PRO A 143 -16.18 1.05 3.79
CA PRO A 143 -14.91 1.73 3.92
C PRO A 143 -13.78 0.89 3.31
N ILE A 144 -12.80 1.57 2.70
CA ILE A 144 -11.62 0.94 2.09
C ILE A 144 -10.38 1.30 2.90
N THR A 145 -9.67 0.28 3.39
CA THR A 145 -8.45 0.45 4.19
C THR A 145 -7.29 -0.32 3.59
N VAL A 146 -6.12 0.31 3.52
CA VAL A 146 -4.88 -0.29 3.00
C VAL A 146 -3.82 -0.36 4.09
N PHE A 147 -3.29 -1.55 4.33
CA PHE A 147 -2.12 -1.80 5.18
C PHE A 147 -0.90 -2.09 4.29
N SER A 148 -0.03 -1.09 4.17
CA SER A 148 1.18 -1.13 3.35
C SER A 148 2.39 -1.39 4.23
N PHE A 149 3.11 -2.50 4.00
CA PHE A 149 4.33 -2.86 4.71
C PHE A 149 5.55 -2.69 3.80
N GLY A 150 6.48 -1.80 4.14
CA GLY A 150 7.68 -1.58 3.31
C GLY A 150 7.38 -1.08 1.90
N GLY A 151 6.18 -0.57 1.64
CA GLY A 151 5.75 -0.16 0.30
C GLY A 151 6.43 1.11 -0.21
N PRO A 152 6.81 1.17 -1.50
CA PRO A 152 7.32 2.38 -2.14
C PRO A 152 6.22 3.42 -2.43
N ARG A 153 6.58 4.57 -3.00
CA ARG A 153 5.62 5.55 -3.56
C ARG A 153 5.01 4.98 -4.83
N VAL A 154 3.71 5.23 -5.01
CA VAL A 154 2.92 4.63 -6.11
C VAL A 154 2.56 5.65 -7.18
N GLY A 155 2.38 6.92 -6.83
CA GLY A 155 1.94 7.94 -7.78
C GLY A 155 2.33 9.35 -7.35
N ASN A 156 1.87 10.33 -8.13
CA ASN A 156 2.15 11.74 -7.89
C ASN A 156 1.27 12.36 -6.79
N SER A 157 1.44 13.66 -6.52
CA SER A 157 0.62 14.41 -5.56
C SER A 157 -0.87 14.36 -5.90
N ARG A 158 -1.24 14.42 -7.18
CA ARG A 158 -2.65 14.30 -7.63
C ARG A 158 -3.25 12.94 -7.30
N PHE A 159 -2.48 11.86 -7.47
CA PHE A 159 -2.91 10.53 -7.04
C PHE A 159 -3.13 10.46 -5.52
N LYS A 160 -2.25 11.07 -4.72
CA LYS A 160 -2.44 11.18 -3.27
C LYS A 160 -3.71 11.95 -2.90
N GLU A 161 -3.88 13.15 -3.44
CA GLU A 161 -5.05 14.00 -3.21
C GLU A 161 -6.32 13.25 -3.56
N ARG A 162 -6.33 12.59 -4.72
CA ARG A 162 -7.48 11.82 -5.18
C ARG A 162 -7.83 10.65 -4.26
N CYS A 163 -6.85 9.88 -3.80
CA CYS A 163 -7.10 8.81 -2.82
C CYS A 163 -7.75 9.35 -1.54
N GLN A 164 -7.35 10.55 -1.08
CA GLN A 164 -7.91 11.19 0.10
C GLN A 164 -9.36 11.66 -0.15
N GLU A 165 -9.64 12.27 -1.31
CA GLU A 165 -11.00 12.66 -1.72
C GLU A 165 -11.96 11.48 -1.78
N LEU A 166 -11.47 10.34 -2.26
CA LEU A 166 -12.24 9.09 -2.36
C LEU A 166 -12.45 8.38 -1.01
N GLY A 167 -11.85 8.89 0.07
CA GLY A 167 -11.97 8.32 1.40
C GLY A 167 -11.13 7.06 1.63
N VAL A 168 -10.16 6.74 0.75
CA VAL A 168 -9.27 5.60 0.92
C VAL A 168 -8.34 5.86 2.10
N LYS A 169 -8.41 5.01 3.14
CA LYS A 169 -7.55 5.11 4.32
C LYS A 169 -6.32 4.23 4.12
N VAL A 170 -5.14 4.77 4.34
CA VAL A 170 -3.89 4.04 4.11
C VAL A 170 -2.99 4.18 5.33
N LEU A 171 -2.58 3.05 5.90
CA LEU A 171 -1.54 2.96 6.93
C LEU A 171 -0.27 2.38 6.29
N ARG A 172 0.81 3.16 6.33
CA ARG A 172 2.13 2.76 5.84
C ARG A 172 3.02 2.38 7.00
N VAL A 173 3.24 1.10 7.19
CA VAL A 173 4.23 0.57 8.13
C VAL A 173 5.59 0.55 7.43
N VAL A 174 6.50 1.40 7.89
CA VAL A 174 7.83 1.59 7.29
C VAL A 174 8.92 1.31 8.30
N ASN A 175 10.04 0.76 7.85
CA ASN A 175 11.25 0.69 8.65
C ASN A 175 12.17 1.87 8.27
N ALA A 176 12.63 2.64 9.26
CA ALA A 176 13.47 3.82 9.04
C ALA A 176 14.74 3.51 8.21
N LYS A 177 15.23 2.27 8.29
CA LYS A 177 16.45 1.79 7.63
C LYS A 177 16.19 1.06 6.31
N ASP A 178 14.93 0.94 5.89
CA ASP A 178 14.55 0.28 4.65
C ASP A 178 14.55 1.29 3.48
N PRO A 179 15.43 1.12 2.47
CA PRO A 179 15.53 2.03 1.35
C PRO A 179 14.34 1.96 0.40
N VAL A 180 13.60 0.85 0.37
CA VAL A 180 12.46 0.66 -0.55
C VAL A 180 11.36 1.67 -0.29
N THR A 181 11.13 1.98 0.98
CA THR A 181 10.12 2.95 1.40
C THR A 181 10.41 4.38 0.94
N LYS A 182 11.64 4.66 0.49
CA LYS A 182 12.05 5.98 -0.01
C LYS A 182 11.96 6.09 -1.54
N LEU A 183 11.71 4.98 -2.24
CA LEU A 183 11.64 4.95 -3.68
C LEU A 183 10.21 5.16 -4.19
N PRO A 184 10.07 5.65 -5.43
CA PRO A 184 11.05 6.43 -6.19
C PRO A 184 11.34 7.83 -5.59
N GLY A 185 12.62 8.21 -5.57
CA GLY A 185 13.10 9.56 -5.23
C GLY A 185 13.94 9.66 -3.96
N ILE A 186 15.27 9.52 -4.13
CA ILE A 186 16.42 10.17 -3.41
C ILE A 186 17.81 9.58 -3.83
N PHE A 187 17.91 8.57 -4.71
CA PHE A 187 19.22 7.98 -5.13
C PHE A 187 19.64 8.20 -6.59
N PHE A 188 19.21 9.28 -7.23
CA PHE A 188 19.84 9.76 -8.48
C PHE A 188 20.05 11.27 -8.37
N ASN A 189 21.04 11.68 -7.57
CA ASN A 189 21.59 13.03 -7.67
C ASN A 189 23.10 12.91 -7.53
N ASN A 190 23.76 12.58 -8.64
CA ASN A 190 25.18 12.88 -8.79
C ASN A 190 25.48 13.63 -10.09
N ASP A 191 24.48 14.30 -10.67
CA ASP A 191 24.74 15.36 -11.64
C ASP A 191 23.79 16.54 -11.39
N MET A 192 24.40 17.70 -11.22
CA MET A 192 23.81 18.96 -10.81
C MET A 192 22.56 19.35 -11.61
N MET A 193 21.41 19.51 -10.94
CA MET A 193 20.31 20.30 -11.48
C MET A 193 19.94 21.43 -10.51
N ASN A 194 20.21 22.66 -10.97
CA ASN A 194 19.91 23.93 -10.33
C ASN A 194 18.42 24.04 -9.98
N PHE A 195 18.12 24.18 -8.69
CA PHE A 195 16.77 24.17 -8.10
C PHE A 195 15.91 25.41 -8.36
N ASN A 196 16.29 26.33 -9.27
CA ASN A 196 15.70 27.67 -9.29
C ASN A 196 14.75 28.05 -10.43
N GLN A 197 14.38 27.17 -11.38
CA GLN A 197 13.54 27.60 -12.51
C GLN A 197 12.56 26.56 -13.13
N LEU A 198 11.79 25.77 -12.36
CA LEU A 198 10.67 25.02 -12.95
C LEU A 198 9.40 24.99 -12.09
N PRO A 199 8.19 25.19 -12.67
CA PRO A 199 6.90 25.13 -11.97
C PRO A 199 6.44 23.66 -11.75
N TRP A 200 7.24 22.85 -11.05
CA TRP A 200 7.13 21.38 -11.05
C TRP A 200 6.77 20.75 -9.70
N SER A 201 5.76 21.26 -9.00
CA SER A 201 5.27 20.62 -7.75
C SER A 201 4.31 19.42 -7.97
N CYS A 202 3.89 19.13 -9.21
CA CYS A 202 2.90 18.07 -9.51
C CYS A 202 3.48 16.77 -10.13
N SER A 203 4.77 16.73 -10.45
CA SER A 203 5.44 15.58 -11.10
C SER A 203 6.29 14.74 -10.14
N CYS A 204 6.37 15.11 -8.86
CA CYS A 204 7.09 14.32 -7.86
C CYS A 204 6.19 13.21 -7.30
N TYR A 205 6.78 12.03 -7.09
CA TYR A 205 6.11 10.95 -6.38
C TYR A 205 5.77 11.36 -4.95
N ALA A 206 4.59 10.98 -4.49
CA ALA A 206 4.09 11.28 -3.16
C ALA A 206 3.65 9.99 -2.45
N HIS A 207 3.83 9.97 -1.13
CA HIS A 207 3.25 8.93 -0.30
C HIS A 207 1.77 9.21 -0.01
N VAL A 208 0.95 8.16 -0.05
CA VAL A 208 -0.46 8.18 0.33
C VAL A 208 -0.62 7.58 1.72
N GLY A 209 -1.38 8.24 2.60
CA GLY A 209 -1.69 7.73 3.93
C GLY A 209 -0.84 8.29 5.07
N VAL A 210 -1.05 7.70 6.24
CA VAL A 210 -0.34 7.99 7.49
C VAL A 210 0.80 6.99 7.65
N GLU A 211 1.95 7.47 8.11
CA GLU A 211 3.14 6.67 8.31
C GLU A 211 3.28 6.19 9.75
N LEU A 212 3.55 4.91 9.92
CA LEU A 212 3.99 4.29 11.15
C LEU A 212 5.44 3.83 10.97
N VAL A 213 6.36 4.55 11.61
CA VAL A 213 7.79 4.24 11.55
C VAL A 213 8.16 3.23 12.62
N LEU A 214 8.80 2.15 12.21
CA LEU A 214 9.45 1.18 13.07
C LEU A 214 10.97 1.37 12.98
N ASP A 215 11.66 1.27 14.11
CA ASP A 215 13.13 1.20 14.15
C ASP A 215 13.58 -0.14 14.78
N PHE A 216 13.71 -1.16 13.93
CA PHE A 216 14.26 -2.45 14.32
C PHE A 216 15.54 -2.77 13.54
N PHE A 217 16.45 -3.51 14.19
CA PHE A 217 17.74 -4.00 13.69
C PHE A 217 18.88 -2.96 13.53
N LYS A 218 20.12 -3.37 13.89
CA LYS A 218 21.37 -2.67 13.52
C LYS A 218 21.91 -3.30 12.23
N MET A 219 22.23 -2.48 11.23
CA MET A 219 22.56 -2.89 9.85
C MET A 219 23.66 -3.96 9.76
N GLN A 220 23.34 -5.09 9.11
CA GLN A 220 24.32 -5.98 8.47
C GLN A 220 23.87 -6.45 7.05
N ASN A 221 22.57 -6.42 6.70
CA ASN A 221 22.08 -6.79 5.35
C ASN A 221 20.75 -6.09 4.96
N PRO A 222 20.62 -5.46 3.76
CA PRO A 222 19.38 -4.82 3.26
C PRO A 222 18.18 -5.76 3.13
N SER A 223 18.38 -7.03 2.83
CA SER A 223 17.29 -8.00 2.70
C SER A 223 16.59 -8.29 4.03
N CYS A 224 17.28 -8.12 5.16
CA CYS A 224 16.71 -8.36 6.49
C CYS A 224 15.83 -7.19 6.99
N VAL A 225 16.14 -5.95 6.59
CA VAL A 225 15.36 -4.76 7.00
C VAL A 225 14.07 -4.59 6.22
N HIS A 226 13.97 -5.26 5.07
CA HIS A 226 12.81 -5.29 4.17
C HIS A 226 12.08 -6.64 4.22
N ASP A 227 12.25 -7.42 5.29
CA ASP A 227 11.57 -8.70 5.47
C ASP A 227 10.26 -8.54 6.26
N LEU A 228 9.15 -9.02 5.70
CA LEU A 228 7.81 -8.89 6.30
C LEU A 228 7.70 -9.54 7.69
N ALA A 229 8.39 -10.67 7.93
CA ALA A 229 8.32 -11.33 9.23
C ALA A 229 8.96 -10.45 10.31
N ASN A 230 10.01 -9.69 9.99
CA ASN A 230 10.60 -8.72 10.91
C ASN A 230 9.69 -7.51 11.18
N TYR A 231 8.95 -7.04 10.16
CA TYR A 231 7.91 -6.03 10.35
C TYR A 231 6.82 -6.52 11.33
N ILE A 232 6.27 -7.72 11.09
CA ILE A 232 5.23 -8.32 11.94
C ILE A 232 5.76 -8.56 13.36
N LYS A 233 6.94 -9.16 13.50
CA LYS A 233 7.56 -9.43 14.81
C LYS A 233 7.72 -8.15 15.63
N SER A 234 8.14 -7.07 14.99
CA SER A 234 8.31 -5.77 15.66
C SER A 234 6.97 -5.21 16.16
N LEU A 235 5.88 -5.43 15.42
CA LEU A 235 4.52 -5.07 15.85
C LEU A 235 3.97 -5.97 16.96
N SER A 236 4.35 -7.25 16.98
CA SER A 236 3.86 -8.24 17.95
C SER A 236 4.60 -8.22 19.29
N CYS A 237 5.70 -7.48 19.44
CA CYS A 237 6.44 -7.41 20.71
C CYS A 237 5.61 -6.68 21.80
N PRO A 238 5.19 -7.36 22.88
CA PRO A 238 4.49 -6.72 23.99
C PRO A 238 5.44 -5.77 24.72
N SER A 239 4.98 -4.55 25.03
CA SER A 239 5.72 -3.63 25.89
C SER A 239 5.97 -4.27 27.27
N PRO A 240 7.19 -4.22 27.84
CA PRO A 240 7.36 -4.42 29.27
C PRO A 240 6.68 -3.24 30.00
N SER A 241 5.77 -3.56 30.92
CA SER A 241 5.02 -2.59 31.74
C SER A 241 5.92 -1.49 32.33
N PRO A 242 5.46 -0.23 32.43
CA PRO A 242 6.24 0.83 33.04
C PRO A 242 6.32 0.61 34.56
N LYS A 243 7.48 0.17 35.06
CA LYS A 243 7.77 0.24 36.49
C LYS A 243 7.81 1.71 36.89
N LYS A 244 6.82 2.15 37.68
CA LYS A 244 6.88 3.40 38.44
C LYS A 244 8.14 3.38 39.31
N ASN A 245 9.06 4.30 39.06
CA ASN A 245 9.90 4.87 40.12
C ASN A 245 10.27 6.30 39.75
N LEU A 246 9.83 7.23 40.59
CA LEU A 246 10.29 8.61 40.62
C LEU A 246 11.79 8.62 40.97
N SER A 247 12.61 9.31 40.19
CA SER A 247 13.55 10.31 40.73
C SER A 247 14.11 11.22 39.62
N LYS A 248 14.51 12.42 40.02
CA LYS A 248 14.76 13.61 39.19
C LYS A 248 16.08 13.55 38.38
N LYS A 249 16.05 14.33 37.30
CA LYS A 249 17.13 15.03 36.55
C LYS A 249 17.73 14.36 35.30
N SER A 250 17.70 15.17 34.23
CA SER A 250 18.68 15.34 33.15
C SER A 250 18.57 14.48 31.87
N THR A 251 17.97 15.10 30.85
CA THR A 251 18.51 15.29 29.47
C THR A 251 19.19 14.12 28.74
N ARG A 252 18.41 13.39 27.94
CA ARG A 252 18.61 13.05 26.51
C ARG A 252 17.53 12.04 26.11
N PHE A 253 16.53 12.48 25.35
CA PHE A 253 15.50 11.60 24.81
C PHE A 253 16.13 10.69 23.73
N VAL A 254 16.47 9.47 24.11
CA VAL A 254 16.48 8.34 23.19
C VAL A 254 15.12 7.68 23.35
N GLU A 255 14.17 8.06 22.51
CA GLU A 255 12.87 7.39 22.46
C GLU A 255 13.08 5.96 21.97
N GLY A 256 12.79 5.00 22.84
CA GLY A 256 12.92 3.59 22.54
C GLY A 256 11.76 3.06 21.68
N PRO A 257 11.84 1.78 21.24
CA PRO A 257 10.83 1.12 20.42
C PRO A 257 9.41 1.13 21.02
N CYS A 258 9.31 1.34 22.33
CA CYS A 258 8.06 1.24 23.09
C CYS A 258 7.09 2.42 22.85
N SER A 259 7.57 3.64 22.60
CA SER A 259 6.69 4.78 22.29
C SER A 259 6.10 4.68 20.88
N GLN A 260 6.85 4.08 19.94
CA GLN A 260 6.42 3.87 18.56
C GLN A 260 5.28 2.86 18.45
N LEU A 261 5.27 1.81 19.27
CA LEU A 261 4.21 0.79 19.29
C LEU A 261 2.91 1.29 19.94
N THR A 262 2.99 2.14 20.97
CA THR A 262 1.79 2.78 21.52
C THR A 262 1.18 3.75 20.50
N ASN A 263 2.00 4.52 19.80
CA ASN A 263 1.55 5.38 18.70
C ASN A 263 0.99 4.58 17.52
N ALA A 264 1.56 3.40 17.21
CA ALA A 264 1.05 2.46 16.21
C ALA A 264 -0.35 1.95 16.53
N ALA A 265 -0.53 1.44 17.75
CA ALA A 265 -1.80 0.90 18.21
C ALA A 265 -2.84 2.01 18.29
N THR A 266 -2.48 3.20 18.78
CA THR A 266 -3.35 4.38 18.79
C THR A 266 -3.68 4.87 17.38
N ASN A 267 -2.74 4.86 16.43
CA ASN A 267 -3.01 5.24 15.05
C ASN A 267 -3.87 4.19 14.31
N MET A 268 -3.65 2.90 14.56
CA MET A 268 -4.51 1.82 14.06
C MET A 268 -5.91 1.90 14.67
N LEU A 269 -6.03 2.10 15.99
CA LEU A 269 -7.32 2.31 16.66
C LEU A 269 -8.00 3.56 16.12
N ASN A 270 -7.29 4.68 16.00
CA ASN A 270 -7.83 5.92 15.48
C ASN A 270 -8.24 5.79 14.01
N MET A 271 -7.54 4.97 13.22
CA MET A 271 -7.96 4.66 11.85
C MET A 271 -9.21 3.77 11.81
N VAL A 272 -9.29 2.74 12.67
CA VAL A 272 -10.49 1.90 12.82
C VAL A 272 -11.67 2.72 13.34
N HIS A 273 -11.46 3.65 14.27
CA HIS A 273 -12.49 4.56 14.78
C HIS A 273 -12.87 5.63 13.74
N ALA A 274 -11.92 6.13 12.95
CA ALA A 274 -12.18 7.07 11.86
C ALA A 274 -12.78 6.42 10.59
N GLN A 275 -12.99 5.09 10.57
CA GLN A 275 -13.86 4.44 9.58
C GLN A 275 -15.34 4.80 9.78
N TRP A 276 -15.71 5.35 10.95
CA TRP A 276 -17.10 5.52 11.40
C TRP A 276 -17.47 6.95 11.80
N ALA A 277 -16.64 7.94 11.43
CA ALA A 277 -16.90 9.36 11.64
C ALA A 277 -17.23 10.07 10.32
#